data_AF-A0A097EMA5-F1
#
_entry.id   AF-A0A097EMA5-F1
#
_cell.length_a   1.000
_cell.length_b   1.000
_cell.length_c   1.000
_cell.angle_alpha   90.00
_cell.angle_beta   90.00
_cell.angle_gamma   90.00
#
_symmetry.space_group_name_H-M   'P 1'
#
loop_
_entity.id
_entity.type
_entity.pdbx_description
1 polymer ?
#
loop_
_entity_poly.entity_id
_entity_poly.type
_entity_poly.pdbx_seq_one_letter_code
_entity_poly.pdbx_strand_id
1 'polypeptide(L)'
;MSDYQNLAEQINNIEDTLKASGRYIFDGKKLIVAGIIFLLIPVIQYLINISFWKISYIYHNIEIGIFINVIFYIALFKIVFLVTKTTKNHRYHPSVNIYVEKAIDLHDVILKTMFVTVIILSICGFGNIAFSFVYIFLGLVYNLFGRFSLEIIRKISISYIVIGIISIFFVKDYNNILWQLMMVYLGLTYIVMGKILEKSR
;
A
#
# COMPACT_ATOMS: atom_id res chain seq x y z
N MET A 1 5.20 44.71 -5.28
CA MET A 1 4.41 43.86 -6.19
C MET A 1 5.29 42.85 -6.94
N SER A 2 6.52 43.20 -7.35
CA SER A 2 7.49 42.25 -7.95
C SER A 2 7.95 41.14 -6.99
N ASP A 3 8.10 41.42 -5.69
CA ASP A 3 8.57 40.41 -4.73
C ASP A 3 7.57 39.26 -4.54
N TYR A 4 6.28 39.54 -4.62
CA TYR A 4 5.22 38.51 -4.57
C TYR A 4 5.19 37.65 -5.83
N GLN A 5 5.46 38.23 -7.00
CA GLN A 5 5.57 37.48 -8.26
C GLN A 5 6.81 36.58 -8.24
N ASN A 6 7.93 37.08 -7.73
CA ASN A 6 9.17 36.33 -7.59
C ASN A 6 9.03 35.18 -6.56
N LEU A 7 8.27 35.40 -5.48
CA LEU A 7 7.97 34.37 -4.48
C LEU A 7 7.04 33.28 -5.05
N ALA A 8 6.01 33.67 -5.79
CA ALA A 8 5.08 32.74 -6.44
C ALA A 8 5.80 31.89 -7.50
N GLU A 9 6.71 32.48 -8.27
CA GLU A 9 7.50 31.79 -9.27
C GLU A 9 8.50 30.80 -8.65
N GLN A 10 9.13 31.16 -7.53
CA GLN A 10 9.95 30.24 -6.73
C GLN A 10 9.12 29.08 -6.15
N ILE A 11 7.92 29.35 -5.63
CA ILE A 11 7.02 28.32 -5.12
C ILE A 11 6.62 27.35 -6.24
N ASN A 12 6.26 27.86 -7.41
CA ASN A 12 5.90 27.03 -8.57
C ASN A 12 7.09 26.17 -9.04
N ASN A 13 8.29 26.74 -9.13
CA ASN A 13 9.50 26.00 -9.49
C ASN A 13 9.84 24.91 -8.46
N ILE A 14 9.66 25.18 -7.16
CA ILE A 14 9.82 24.17 -6.10
C ILE A 14 8.77 23.08 -6.25
N GLU A 15 7.51 23.44 -6.48
CA GLU A 15 6.41 22.49 -6.65
C GLU A 15 6.62 21.58 -7.87
N ASP A 16 7.08 22.13 -8.99
CA ASP A 16 7.37 21.36 -10.22
C ASP A 16 8.58 20.45 -10.05
N THR A 17 9.62 20.89 -9.33
CA THR A 17 10.78 20.07 -8.99
C THR A 17 10.39 18.93 -8.05
N LEU A 18 9.48 19.18 -7.10
CA LEU A 18 8.94 18.18 -6.19
C LEU A 18 8.03 17.18 -6.91
N LYS A 19 7.17 17.63 -7.82
CA LYS A 19 6.34 16.77 -8.69
C LYS A 19 7.19 15.91 -9.61
N ALA A 20 8.26 16.45 -10.18
CA ALA A 20 9.21 15.70 -11.00
C ALA A 20 9.91 14.63 -10.15
N SER A 21 10.39 14.99 -8.96
CA SER A 21 11.04 14.07 -8.00
C SER A 21 10.09 12.96 -7.52
N GLY A 22 8.82 13.27 -7.24
CA GLY A 22 7.81 12.30 -6.83
C GLY A 22 7.52 11.24 -7.90
N ARG A 23 7.66 11.57 -9.19
CA ARG A 23 7.54 10.60 -10.30
C ARG A 23 8.69 9.58 -10.38
N TYR A 24 9.83 9.86 -9.74
CA TYR A 24 10.93 8.90 -9.63
C TYR A 24 10.70 7.87 -8.52
N ILE A 25 9.89 8.20 -7.52
CA ILE A 25 9.55 7.31 -6.40
C ILE A 25 8.57 6.21 -6.84
N PHE A 26 7.60 6.56 -7.68
CA PHE A 26 6.51 5.67 -8.08
C PHE A 26 6.61 5.23 -9.54
N ASP A 27 6.95 3.96 -9.76
CA ASP A 27 6.93 3.34 -11.10
C ASP A 27 5.51 2.83 -11.42
N GLY A 28 4.88 3.47 -12.40
CA GLY A 28 3.50 3.17 -12.80
C GLY A 28 3.28 1.71 -13.21
N LYS A 29 4.21 1.09 -13.95
CA LYS A 29 4.09 -0.32 -14.37
C LYS A 29 4.14 -1.25 -13.17
N LYS A 30 5.07 -0.99 -12.24
CA LYS A 30 5.19 -1.79 -11.00
C LYS A 30 3.94 -1.67 -10.13
N LEU A 31 3.34 -0.48 -10.05
CA LEU A 31 2.09 -0.27 -9.32
C LEU A 31 0.92 -1.03 -9.96
N ILE A 32 0.81 -1.05 -11.29
CA ILE A 32 -0.21 -1.85 -12.00
C ILE A 32 -0.04 -3.34 -11.69
N VAL A 33 1.18 -3.87 -11.81
CA VAL A 33 1.45 -5.30 -11.53
C VAL A 33 1.15 -5.63 -10.07
N ALA A 34 1.59 -4.80 -9.12
CA ALA A 34 1.27 -4.98 -7.71
C ALA A 34 -0.25 -4.95 -7.47
N GLY A 35 -0.98 -4.05 -8.13
CA GLY A 35 -2.43 -3.97 -8.03
C GLY A 35 -3.15 -5.21 -8.56
N ILE A 36 -2.69 -5.78 -9.68
CA ILE A 36 -3.20 -7.06 -10.21
C ILE A 36 -2.95 -8.19 -9.20
N ILE A 37 -1.75 -8.26 -8.62
CA ILE A 37 -1.43 -9.26 -7.59
C ILE A 37 -2.38 -9.12 -6.39
N PHE A 38 -2.66 -7.89 -5.94
CA PHE A 38 -3.60 -7.67 -4.84
C PHE A 38 -5.04 -8.12 -5.16
N LEU A 39 -5.49 -7.91 -6.40
CA LEU A 39 -6.81 -8.41 -6.85
C LEU A 39 -6.89 -9.94 -6.93
N LEU A 40 -5.77 -10.62 -7.20
CA LEU A 40 -5.74 -12.07 -7.28
C LEU A 40 -5.79 -12.74 -5.90
N ILE A 41 -5.40 -12.05 -4.81
CA ILE A 41 -5.34 -12.65 -3.47
C ILE A 41 -6.70 -13.17 -3.00
N PRO A 42 -7.80 -12.39 -3.03
CA PRO A 42 -9.11 -12.90 -2.64
C PRO A 42 -9.57 -14.08 -3.51
N VAL A 43 -9.27 -14.05 -4.82
CA VAL A 43 -9.62 -15.12 -5.76
C VAL A 43 -8.88 -16.41 -5.41
N ILE A 44 -7.57 -16.32 -5.18
CA ILE A 44 -6.76 -17.50 -4.81
C ILE A 44 -7.19 -18.02 -3.43
N GLN A 45 -7.42 -17.15 -2.45
CA GLN A 45 -7.91 -17.57 -1.13
C GLN A 45 -9.26 -18.30 -1.24
N TYR A 46 -10.16 -17.81 -2.09
CA TYR A 46 -11.44 -18.45 -2.35
C TYR A 46 -11.26 -19.84 -2.99
N LEU A 47 -10.36 -19.95 -3.98
CA LEU A 47 -10.02 -21.24 -4.60
C LEU A 47 -9.40 -22.21 -3.59
N ILE A 48 -8.50 -21.74 -2.71
CA ILE A 48 -7.95 -22.54 -1.62
C ILE A 48 -9.07 -23.02 -0.70
N ASN A 49 -9.97 -22.13 -0.30
CA ASN A 49 -11.09 -22.48 0.57
C ASN A 49 -12.00 -23.55 -0.07
N ILE A 50 -12.34 -23.43 -1.35
CA ILE A 50 -13.14 -24.45 -2.04
C ILE A 50 -12.39 -25.77 -2.18
N SER A 51 -11.13 -25.73 -2.60
CA SER A 51 -10.37 -26.93 -2.98
C SER A 51 -9.94 -27.73 -1.75
N PHE A 52 -9.63 -27.06 -0.66
CA PHE A 52 -9.04 -27.67 0.52
C PHE A 52 -10.03 -27.81 1.68
N TRP A 53 -10.92 -26.85 1.92
CA TRP A 53 -11.82 -26.91 3.09
C TRP A 53 -13.12 -27.70 2.84
N LYS A 54 -13.52 -27.92 1.59
CA LYS A 54 -14.64 -28.84 1.28
C LYS A 54 -14.24 -30.32 1.33
N ILE A 55 -12.95 -30.64 1.35
CA ILE A 55 -12.46 -32.02 1.49
C ILE A 55 -12.39 -32.35 2.97
N SER A 56 -13.17 -33.34 3.45
CA SER A 56 -13.29 -33.67 4.89
C SER A 56 -11.95 -34.00 5.57
N TYR A 57 -10.92 -34.31 4.79
CA TYR A 57 -9.54 -34.57 5.22
C TYR A 57 -8.88 -33.39 5.96
N ILE A 58 -9.16 -32.15 5.55
CA ILE A 58 -8.57 -30.96 6.19
C ILE A 58 -9.37 -30.52 7.42
N TYR A 59 -10.67 -30.82 7.47
CA TYR A 59 -11.46 -30.60 8.68
C TYR A 59 -10.93 -31.41 9.88
N HIS A 60 -10.32 -32.57 9.61
CA HIS A 60 -9.66 -33.41 10.61
C HIS A 60 -8.18 -33.06 10.83
N ASN A 61 -7.57 -32.24 9.97
CA ASN A 61 -6.16 -31.86 10.02
C ASN A 61 -5.99 -30.33 9.83
N ILE A 62 -6.53 -29.57 10.77
CA ILE A 62 -6.55 -28.10 10.72
C ILE A 62 -5.14 -27.48 10.59
N GLU A 63 -4.13 -28.17 11.14
CA GLU A 63 -2.71 -27.79 11.08
C GLU A 63 -2.19 -27.72 9.64
N ILE A 64 -2.60 -28.65 8.78
CA ILE A 64 -2.22 -28.67 7.36
C ILE A 64 -2.85 -27.48 6.63
N GLY A 65 -4.10 -27.15 6.95
CA GLY A 65 -4.78 -25.96 6.41
C GLY A 65 -4.10 -24.65 6.81
N ILE A 66 -3.61 -24.56 8.05
CA ILE A 66 -2.83 -23.41 8.53
C ILE A 66 -1.50 -23.33 7.77
N PHE A 67 -0.78 -24.44 7.63
CA PHE A 67 0.51 -24.49 6.93
C PHE A 67 0.42 -24.05 5.47
N ILE A 68 -0.60 -24.52 4.73
CA ILE A 68 -0.84 -24.11 3.34
C ILE A 68 -1.08 -22.60 3.24
N ASN A 69 -1.88 -22.02 4.13
CA ASN A 69 -2.12 -20.58 4.16
C ASN A 69 -0.83 -19.80 4.46
N VAL A 70 -0.03 -20.24 5.44
CA VAL A 70 1.25 -19.60 5.79
C VAL A 70 2.20 -19.59 4.60
N ILE A 71 2.39 -20.73 3.93
CA ILE A 71 3.24 -20.82 2.73
C ILE A 71 2.72 -19.89 1.62
N PHE A 72 1.41 -19.89 1.38
CA PHE A 72 0.79 -19.05 0.37
C PHE A 72 1.07 -17.57 0.63
N TYR A 73 0.83 -17.08 1.84
CA TYR A 73 1.08 -15.68 2.19
C TYR A 73 2.57 -15.34 2.13
N ILE A 74 3.48 -16.24 2.52
CA ILE A 74 4.94 -16.02 2.40
C ILE A 74 5.35 -15.91 0.93
N ALA A 75 4.88 -16.82 0.08
CA ALA A 75 5.19 -16.80 -1.36
C ALA A 75 4.66 -15.52 -2.01
N LEU A 76 3.43 -15.14 -1.68
CA LEU A 76 2.82 -13.91 -2.15
C LEU A 76 3.60 -12.67 -1.69
N PHE A 77 3.98 -12.61 -0.41
CA PHE A 77 4.76 -11.50 0.13
C PHE A 77 6.11 -11.36 -0.58
N LYS A 78 6.77 -12.49 -0.87
CA LYS A 78 8.01 -12.50 -1.68
C LYS A 78 7.78 -11.96 -3.08
N ILE A 79 6.69 -12.35 -3.77
CA ILE A 79 6.37 -11.88 -5.12
C ILE A 79 6.09 -10.37 -5.10
N VAL A 80 5.24 -9.89 -4.18
CA VAL A 80 4.93 -8.47 -4.03
C VAL A 80 6.21 -7.67 -3.73
N PHE A 81 7.06 -8.17 -2.82
CA PHE A 81 8.33 -7.53 -2.51
C PHE A 81 9.26 -7.50 -3.74
N LEU A 82 9.36 -8.57 -4.51
CA LEU A 82 10.19 -8.63 -5.72
C LEU A 82 9.72 -7.63 -6.79
N VAL A 83 8.40 -7.51 -6.99
CA VAL A 83 7.79 -6.58 -7.95
C VAL A 83 7.93 -5.13 -7.50
N THR A 84 7.73 -4.86 -6.21
CA THR A 84 7.78 -3.49 -5.65
C THR A 84 9.19 -3.03 -5.28
N LYS A 85 10.19 -3.93 -5.31
CA LYS A 85 11.60 -3.59 -5.07
C LYS A 85 12.05 -2.54 -6.08
N THR A 86 12.25 -1.34 -5.57
CA THR A 86 12.91 -0.25 -6.28
C THR A 86 14.41 -0.39 -6.07
N THR A 87 15.18 -0.40 -7.16
CA THR A 87 16.65 -0.35 -7.10
C THR A 87 17.06 0.96 -6.47
N LYS A 88 17.91 0.92 -5.42
CA LYS A 88 18.36 2.11 -4.66
C LYS A 88 18.90 3.22 -5.57
N ASN A 89 19.50 2.87 -6.70
CA ASN A 89 20.03 3.81 -7.69
C ASN A 89 18.98 4.74 -8.32
N HIS A 90 17.69 4.40 -8.26
CA HIS A 90 16.59 5.27 -8.72
C HIS A 90 15.96 6.11 -7.61
N ARG A 91 16.19 5.77 -6.33
CA ARG A 91 15.60 6.50 -5.18
C ARG A 91 16.34 7.79 -4.85
N TYR A 92 17.64 7.83 -5.13
CA TYR A 92 18.52 8.97 -4.84
C TYR A 92 19.19 9.40 -6.14
N HIS A 93 18.39 9.90 -7.08
CA HIS A 93 18.94 10.62 -8.23
C HIS A 93 19.44 12.00 -7.74
N PRO A 94 20.56 12.54 -8.23
CA PRO A 94 21.09 13.85 -7.79
C PRO A 94 20.13 15.04 -8.02
N SER A 95 19.02 14.83 -8.73
CA SER A 95 17.94 15.81 -8.92
C SER A 95 16.81 15.71 -7.88
N VAL A 96 16.88 14.78 -6.92
CA VAL A 96 15.86 14.62 -5.87
C VAL A 96 16.10 15.66 -4.78
N ASN A 97 15.09 16.46 -4.49
CA ASN A 97 15.15 17.51 -3.47
C ASN A 97 15.29 16.91 -2.05
N ILE A 98 16.04 17.57 -1.15
CA ILE A 98 16.19 17.24 0.28
C ILE A 98 14.85 16.95 0.98
N TYR A 99 13.78 17.64 0.62
CA TYR A 99 12.45 17.39 1.20
C TYR A 99 11.87 16.03 0.80
N VAL A 100 12.16 15.59 -0.42
CA VAL A 100 11.74 14.28 -0.95
C VAL A 100 12.59 13.17 -0.35
N GLU A 101 13.88 13.43 -0.14
CA GLU A 101 14.79 12.53 0.56
C GLU A 101 14.31 12.25 1.99
N LYS A 102 13.98 13.29 2.76
CA LYS A 102 13.38 13.15 4.09
C LYS A 102 12.04 12.40 4.08
N ALA A 103 11.22 12.59 3.03
CA ALA A 103 9.97 11.86 2.89
C ALA A 103 10.21 10.36 2.61
N ILE A 104 11.27 10.00 1.87
CA ILE A 104 11.70 8.62 1.64
C ILE A 104 12.19 7.98 2.95
N ASP A 105 12.99 8.71 3.74
CA ASP A 105 13.45 8.22 5.04
C ASP A 105 12.28 7.99 6.01
N LEU A 106 11.32 8.92 6.03
CA LEU A 106 10.12 8.81 6.85
C LEU A 106 9.22 7.64 6.37
N HIS A 107 9.16 7.37 5.07
CA HIS A 107 8.47 6.20 4.53
C HIS A 107 9.04 4.90 5.06
N ASP A 108 10.36 4.74 5.09
CA ASP A 108 11.00 3.53 5.61
C ASP A 108 10.73 3.36 7.12
N VAL A 109 10.67 4.46 7.88
CA VAL A 109 10.24 4.43 9.29
C VAL A 109 8.78 3.96 9.39
N ILE A 110 7.86 4.53 8.62
CA ILE A 110 6.44 4.16 8.69
C ILE A 110 6.23 2.71 8.25
N LEU A 111 6.94 2.22 7.22
CA LEU A 111 6.88 0.81 6.83
C LEU A 111 7.34 -0.11 7.97
N LYS A 112 8.43 0.23 8.67
CA LYS A 112 8.85 -0.52 9.87
C LYS A 112 7.77 -0.48 10.94
N THR A 113 7.16 0.69 11.18
CA THR A 113 6.06 0.84 12.13
C THR A 113 4.87 -0.05 11.74
N MET A 114 4.48 -0.12 10.46
CA MET A 114 3.42 -1.01 9.99
C MET A 114 3.71 -2.47 10.36
N PHE A 115 4.91 -2.97 10.04
CA PHE A 115 5.29 -4.35 10.36
C PHE A 115 5.25 -4.62 11.87
N VAL A 116 5.82 -3.71 12.67
CA VAL A 116 5.83 -3.84 14.12
C VAL A 116 4.41 -3.81 14.69
N THR A 117 3.55 -2.92 14.21
CA THR A 117 2.15 -2.85 14.64
C THR A 117 1.38 -4.12 14.29
N VAL A 118 1.58 -4.69 13.10
CA VAL A 118 0.96 -5.97 12.72
C VAL A 118 1.41 -7.10 13.66
N ILE A 119 2.71 -7.18 13.97
CA ILE A 119 3.27 -8.20 14.87
C ILE A 119 2.69 -8.03 16.28
N ILE A 120 2.73 -6.82 16.84
CA ILE A 120 2.24 -6.55 18.20
C ILE A 120 0.73 -6.84 18.29
N LEU A 121 -0.07 -6.35 17.33
CA LEU A 121 -1.51 -6.62 17.31
C LEU A 121 -1.81 -8.11 17.19
N SER A 122 -1.02 -8.85 16.40
CA SER A 122 -1.18 -10.30 16.27
C SER A 122 -0.86 -11.02 17.58
N ILE A 123 0.24 -10.66 18.26
CA ILE A 123 0.64 -11.24 19.56
C ILE A 123 -0.39 -10.93 20.65
N CYS A 124 -0.95 -9.71 20.65
CA CYS A 124 -1.95 -9.29 21.62
C CYS A 124 -3.37 -9.82 21.32
N GLY A 125 -3.55 -10.66 20.29
CA GLY A 125 -4.86 -11.24 19.95
C GLY A 125 -5.79 -10.32 19.14
N PHE A 126 -5.30 -9.17 18.68
CA PHE A 126 -6.03 -8.19 17.85
C PHE A 126 -5.67 -8.28 16.36
N GLY A 127 -5.24 -9.45 15.88
CA GLY A 127 -4.84 -9.66 14.48
C GLY A 127 -5.92 -9.27 13.46
N ASN A 128 -7.20 -9.37 13.84
CA ASN A 128 -8.34 -8.98 13.00
C ASN A 128 -8.34 -7.49 12.63
N ILE A 129 -7.74 -6.64 13.46
CA ILE A 129 -7.67 -5.18 13.24
C ILE A 129 -6.34 -4.80 12.55
N ALA A 130 -5.38 -5.72 12.46
CA ALA A 130 -4.05 -5.43 11.91
C ALA A 130 -4.14 -4.85 10.50
N PHE A 131 -5.04 -5.37 9.66
CA PHE A 131 -5.22 -4.90 8.28
C PHE A 131 -5.81 -3.48 8.21
N SER A 132 -6.71 -3.13 9.14
CA SER A 132 -7.24 -1.77 9.30
C SER A 132 -6.13 -0.76 9.60
N PHE A 133 -5.21 -1.10 10.50
CA PHE A 133 -4.06 -0.26 10.81
C PHE A 133 -3.09 -0.12 9.63
N VAL A 134 -2.83 -1.20 8.90
CA VAL A 134 -2.01 -1.15 7.67
C VAL A 134 -2.59 -0.14 6.67
N TYR A 135 -3.91 -0.12 6.52
CA TYR A 135 -4.61 0.85 5.67
C TYR A 135 -4.44 2.30 6.14
N ILE A 136 -4.59 2.56 7.45
CA ILE A 136 -4.38 3.89 8.03
C ILE A 136 -2.95 4.36 7.78
N PHE A 137 -1.97 3.51 8.05
CA PHE A 137 -0.57 3.84 7.81
C PHE A 137 -0.25 4.05 6.33
N LEU A 138 -0.84 3.25 5.42
CA LEU A 138 -0.67 3.43 3.97
C LEU A 138 -1.23 4.78 3.56
N GLY A 139 -2.41 5.13 4.09
CA GLY A 139 -3.00 6.45 3.95
C GLY A 139 -2.05 7.56 4.40
N LEU A 140 -1.45 7.46 5.59
CA LEU A 140 -0.48 8.45 6.09
C LEU A 140 0.75 8.58 5.18
N VAL A 141 1.34 7.46 4.76
CA VAL A 141 2.47 7.41 3.82
C VAL A 141 2.10 8.13 2.52
N TYR A 142 0.99 7.73 1.90
CA TYR A 142 0.53 8.36 0.67
C TYR A 142 0.11 9.82 0.85
N ASN A 143 -0.23 10.27 2.07
CA ASN A 143 -0.54 11.68 2.32
C ASN A 143 0.73 12.51 2.33
N LEU A 144 1.79 11.98 2.96
CA LEU A 144 3.11 12.61 2.99
C LEU A 144 3.64 12.80 1.57
N PHE A 145 3.53 11.79 0.71
CA PHE A 145 3.89 11.91 -0.71
C PHE A 145 2.85 12.64 -1.56
N GLY A 146 1.57 12.57 -1.19
CA GLY A 146 0.44 13.21 -1.85
C GLY A 146 0.52 14.73 -1.80
N ARG A 147 1.17 15.29 -0.77
CA ARG A 147 1.49 16.73 -0.70
C ARG A 147 2.48 17.19 -1.78
N PHE A 148 3.29 16.27 -2.30
CA PHE A 148 4.35 16.56 -3.27
C PHE A 148 4.09 15.93 -4.65
N SER A 149 2.94 15.27 -4.82
CA SER A 149 2.57 14.53 -6.04
C SER A 149 1.18 14.92 -6.52
N LEU A 150 0.62 14.13 -7.46
CA LEU A 150 -0.66 14.39 -8.08
C LEU A 150 -1.81 14.39 -7.05
N GLU A 151 -2.76 15.31 -7.22
CA GLU A 151 -3.94 15.46 -6.34
C GLU A 151 -4.73 14.15 -6.16
N ILE A 152 -4.68 13.26 -7.15
CA ILE A 152 -5.29 11.92 -7.11
C ILE A 152 -4.70 11.04 -6.01
N ILE A 153 -3.38 11.11 -5.78
CA ILE A 153 -2.69 10.31 -4.74
C ILE A 153 -3.13 10.79 -3.37
N ARG A 154 -3.33 12.10 -3.20
CA ARG A 154 -3.88 12.68 -1.97
C ARG A 154 -5.32 12.21 -1.70
N LYS A 155 -6.18 12.17 -2.71
CA LYS A 155 -7.56 11.67 -2.57
C LYS A 155 -7.60 10.19 -2.18
N ILE A 156 -6.74 9.37 -2.78
CA ILE A 156 -6.62 7.94 -2.45
C ILE A 156 -6.00 7.73 -1.06
N SER A 157 -5.04 8.55 -0.67
CA SER A 157 -4.50 8.55 0.69
C SER A 157 -5.59 8.76 1.74
N ILE A 158 -6.43 9.78 1.56
CA ILE A 158 -7.52 10.08 2.49
C ILE A 158 -8.53 8.93 2.52
N SER A 159 -8.86 8.34 1.37
CA SER A 159 -9.79 7.21 1.34
C SER A 159 -9.25 5.99 2.09
N TYR A 160 -7.94 5.70 2.05
CA TYR A 160 -7.35 4.65 2.88
C TYR A 160 -7.46 4.92 4.37
N ILE A 161 -7.24 6.15 4.82
CA ILE A 161 -7.41 6.52 6.24
C ILE A 161 -8.86 6.31 6.67
N VAL A 162 -9.81 6.81 5.87
CA VAL A 162 -11.24 6.70 6.16
C VAL A 162 -11.70 5.25 6.17
N ILE A 163 -11.36 4.45 5.15
CA ILE A 163 -11.68 3.02 5.08
C ILE A 163 -11.05 2.27 6.25
N GLY A 164 -9.79 2.58 6.58
CA GLY A 164 -9.10 1.99 7.72
C GLY A 164 -9.84 2.25 9.04
N ILE A 165 -10.23 3.49 9.32
CA ILE A 165 -11.00 3.85 10.53
C ILE A 165 -12.36 3.15 10.53
N ILE A 166 -13.12 3.23 9.44
CA ILE A 166 -14.43 2.58 9.30
C ILE A 166 -14.29 1.08 9.56
N SER A 167 -13.27 0.43 8.99
CA SER A 167 -13.08 -1.01 9.12
C SER A 167 -12.87 -1.49 10.55
N ILE A 168 -12.32 -0.65 11.45
CA ILE A 168 -12.18 -0.98 12.88
C ILE A 168 -13.55 -1.23 13.51
N PHE A 169 -14.57 -0.45 13.12
CA PHE A 169 -15.94 -0.59 13.65
C PHE A 169 -16.66 -1.82 13.11
N PHE A 170 -16.35 -2.26 11.89
CA PHE A 170 -17.01 -3.40 11.23
C PHE A 170 -16.25 -4.74 11.35
N VAL A 171 -15.04 -4.73 11.91
CA VAL A 171 -14.20 -5.94 12.05
C VAL A 171 -14.89 -7.04 12.87
N LYS A 172 -15.68 -6.70 13.89
CA LYS A 172 -16.31 -7.70 14.77
C LYS A 172 -17.33 -8.58 14.03
N ASP A 173 -18.08 -8.00 13.11
CA ASP A 173 -19.22 -8.67 12.47
C ASP A 173 -18.86 -9.24 11.09
N TYR A 174 -17.85 -8.68 10.40
CA TYR A 174 -17.56 -8.99 8.99
C TYR A 174 -16.10 -9.31 8.70
N ASN A 175 -15.31 -9.70 9.70
CA ASN A 175 -13.86 -9.91 9.58
C ASN A 175 -13.45 -10.63 8.29
N ASN A 176 -14.09 -11.77 7.98
CA ASN A 176 -13.75 -12.63 6.83
C ASN A 176 -13.96 -11.99 5.45
N ILE A 177 -14.85 -11.01 5.32
CA ILE A 177 -15.19 -10.37 4.03
C ILE A 177 -14.52 -8.99 3.94
N LEU A 178 -14.41 -8.29 5.07
CA LEU A 178 -13.92 -6.93 5.12
C LEU A 178 -12.48 -6.80 4.64
N TRP A 179 -11.59 -7.69 5.07
CA TRP A 179 -10.19 -7.67 4.61
C TRP A 179 -10.08 -7.95 3.10
N GLN A 180 -10.96 -8.80 2.55
CA GLN A 180 -10.97 -9.11 1.11
C GLN A 180 -11.41 -7.90 0.30
N LEU A 181 -12.47 -7.21 0.72
CA LEU A 181 -12.93 -5.97 0.08
C LEU A 181 -11.86 -4.89 0.13
N MET A 182 -11.17 -4.76 1.27
CA MET A 182 -10.04 -3.84 1.39
C MET A 182 -8.88 -4.26 0.47
N MET A 183 -8.57 -5.54 0.31
CA MET A 183 -7.55 -5.97 -0.66
C MET A 183 -7.96 -5.68 -2.11
N VAL A 184 -9.23 -5.86 -2.45
CA VAL A 184 -9.76 -5.47 -3.77
C VAL A 184 -9.62 -3.97 -4.00
N TYR A 185 -10.02 -3.16 -3.02
CA TYR A 185 -9.90 -1.71 -3.09
C TYR A 185 -8.44 -1.28 -3.30
N LEU A 186 -7.50 -1.87 -2.54
CA LEU A 186 -6.06 -1.63 -2.66
C LEU A 186 -5.53 -1.96 -4.06
N GLY A 187 -5.99 -3.07 -4.63
CA GLY A 187 -5.61 -3.49 -5.97
C GLY A 187 -6.08 -2.51 -7.04
N LEU A 188 -7.35 -2.09 -6.97
CA LEU A 188 -7.94 -1.13 -7.92
C LEU A 188 -7.25 0.23 -7.86
N THR A 189 -7.03 0.77 -6.66
CA THR A 189 -6.36 2.06 -6.49
C THR A 189 -4.92 2.04 -6.98
N TYR A 190 -4.19 0.94 -6.80
CA TYR A 190 -2.84 0.78 -7.34
C TYR A 190 -2.82 0.76 -8.87
N ILE A 191 -3.78 0.06 -9.50
CA ILE A 191 -3.93 0.06 -10.97
C ILE A 191 -4.26 1.47 -11.47
N VAL A 192 -5.19 2.17 -10.81
CA VAL A 192 -5.57 3.54 -11.19
C VAL A 192 -4.38 4.50 -11.05
N MET A 193 -3.67 4.46 -9.92
CA MET A 193 -2.47 5.28 -9.71
C MET A 193 -1.41 4.98 -10.77
N GLY A 194 -1.15 3.70 -11.06
CA GLY A 194 -0.17 3.30 -12.05
C GLY A 194 -0.52 3.75 -13.46
N LYS A 195 -1.79 3.65 -13.87
CA LYS A 195 -2.28 4.15 -15.18
C LYS A 195 -2.15 5.66 -15.31
N ILE A 196 -2.45 6.42 -14.26
CA ILE A 196 -2.32 7.88 -14.27
C ILE A 196 -0.84 8.27 -14.39
N LEU A 197 0.04 7.60 -13.63
CA LEU A 197 1.48 7.85 -13.69
C LEU A 197 2.07 7.54 -15.07
N GLU A 198 1.66 6.44 -15.70
CA GLU A 198 2.04 6.11 -17.09
C GLU A 198 1.57 7.15 -18.11
N LYS A 199 0.32 7.63 -18.00
CA LYS A 199 -0.22 8.66 -18.91
C LYS A 199 0.45 10.04 -18.74
N SER A 200 1.04 10.28 -17.57
CA SER A 200 1.71 11.55 -17.23
C SER A 200 3.22 11.56 -17.51
N ARG A 201 3.77 10.47 -18.06
CA ARG A 201 5.13 10.39 -18.61
C ARG A 201 5.09 10.64 -20.11
#